data_AF-C5LGH6-F1
#
_entry.id   AF-C5LGH6-F1
#
_cell.length_a   1.000
_cell.length_b   1.000
_cell.length_c   1.000
_cell.angle_alpha   90.00
_cell.angle_beta   90.00
_cell.angle_gamma   90.00
#
_symmetry.space_group_name_H-M   'P 1'
#
loop_
_entity.id
_entity.type
_entity.pdbx_description
1 polymer ?
#
loop_
_entity_poly.entity_id
_entity_poly.type
_entity_poly.pdbx_seq_one_letter_code
_entity_poly.pdbx_strand_id
1 'polypeptide(L)'
;MTPAKESITRVLHLLEPPARLTGIVASGFGRGSKLLGYPTANITSDSPAVAQFLEAAETGVYLGFAQVRYAKECSASKGDREVHPTALSVGVNPSFNDVKEKLVEAYIMHQ
;
A
#
# COMPACT_ATOMS: atom_id res chain seq x y z
N MET A 1 -12.34 31.39 22.03
CA MET A 1 -12.25 29.98 22.46
C MET A 1 -11.39 29.23 21.46
N THR A 2 -10.25 28.71 21.88
CA THR A 2 -9.39 27.83 21.07
C THR A 2 -10.05 26.45 21.04
N PRO A 3 -10.27 25.81 19.87
CA PRO A 3 -10.87 24.48 19.84
C PRO A 3 -9.95 23.49 20.58
N ALA A 4 -10.55 22.59 21.36
CA ALA A 4 -9.82 21.56 22.08
C ALA A 4 -9.07 20.69 21.07
N LYS A 5 -7.78 20.42 21.33
CA LYS A 5 -7.00 19.44 20.56
C LYS A 5 -7.62 18.07 20.80
N GLU A 6 -8.34 17.56 19.81
CA GLU A 6 -8.78 16.16 19.83
C GLU A 6 -7.55 15.26 19.91
N SER A 7 -7.45 14.44 20.96
CA SER A 7 -6.39 13.44 21.07
C SER A 7 -6.79 12.23 20.24
N ILE A 8 -6.08 11.97 19.15
CA ILE A 8 -6.26 10.75 18.37
C ILE A 8 -5.65 9.59 19.16
N THR A 9 -6.49 8.67 19.64
CA THR A 9 -6.03 7.41 20.20
C THR A 9 -5.54 6.51 19.07
N ARG A 10 -4.26 6.16 19.08
CA ARG A 10 -3.69 5.20 18.13
C ARG A 10 -3.94 3.79 18.65
N VAL A 11 -4.67 2.99 17.87
CA VAL A 11 -4.85 1.56 18.14
C VAL A 11 -4.14 0.79 17.03
N LEU A 12 -3.29 -0.16 17.40
CA LEU A 12 -2.63 -1.07 16.48
C LEU A 12 -3.27 -2.44 16.60
N HIS A 13 -3.91 -2.89 15.52
CA HIS A 13 -4.43 -4.24 15.39
C HIS A 13 -3.41 -5.09 14.62
N LEU A 14 -2.85 -6.10 15.28
CA LEU A 14 -1.90 -7.00 14.65
C LEU A 14 -2.66 -7.99 13.75
N LEU A 15 -2.14 -8.20 12.54
CA LEU A 15 -2.61 -9.28 11.67
C LEU A 15 -1.87 -10.57 12.01
N GLU A 16 -2.60 -11.59 12.46
CA GLU A 16 -2.07 -12.91 12.77
C GLU A 16 -2.74 -13.99 11.90
N PRO A 17 -1.98 -14.71 11.05
CA PRO A 17 -0.57 -14.50 10.73
C PRO A 17 -0.35 -13.21 9.91
N PRO A 18 0.89 -12.68 9.85
CA PRO A 18 1.19 -11.54 9.00
C PRO A 18 0.83 -11.82 7.54
N ALA A 19 0.06 -10.91 6.93
CA ALA A 19 -0.27 -11.00 5.51
C ALA A 19 1.01 -10.93 4.65
N ARG A 20 1.15 -11.85 3.70
CA ARG A 20 2.27 -11.88 2.75
C ARG A 20 1.73 -11.63 1.35
N LEU A 21 2.05 -10.45 0.82
CA LEU A 21 1.59 -10.03 -0.49
C LEU A 21 2.75 -10.08 -1.48
N THR A 22 2.46 -10.52 -2.70
CA THR A 22 3.35 -10.40 -3.85
C THR A 22 2.48 -10.18 -5.07
N GLY A 23 2.73 -9.10 -5.79
CA GLY A 23 1.96 -8.72 -6.97
C GLY A 23 2.76 -7.79 -7.87
N ILE A 24 2.19 -7.50 -9.03
CA ILE A 24 2.80 -6.62 -10.02
C ILE A 24 2.44 -5.17 -9.69
N VAL A 25 3.41 -4.27 -9.86
CA VAL A 25 3.16 -2.84 -9.74
C VAL A 25 2.53 -2.35 -11.03
N ALA A 26 1.31 -1.84 -10.93
CA ALA A 26 0.60 -1.20 -12.03
C ALA A 26 0.74 0.32 -11.98
N SER A 27 0.64 0.95 -13.14
CA SER A 27 0.52 2.40 -13.26
C SER A 27 -0.82 2.86 -12.69
N GLY A 28 -0.79 3.64 -11.62
CA GLY A 28 -1.97 4.33 -11.09
C GLY A 28 -2.28 5.63 -11.84
N PHE A 29 -3.21 6.42 -11.31
CA PHE A 29 -3.61 7.73 -11.88
C PHE A 29 -2.57 8.85 -11.71
N GLY A 30 -1.37 8.53 -11.19
CA GLY A 30 -0.28 9.49 -10.98
C GLY A 30 -0.56 10.58 -9.93
N ARG A 31 -1.63 10.45 -9.15
CA ARG A 31 -2.06 11.47 -8.18
C ARG A 31 -1.11 11.56 -6.98
N GLY A 32 -0.70 10.43 -6.40
CA GLY A 32 0.20 10.40 -5.23
C GLY A 32 1.53 11.13 -5.49
N SER A 33 2.19 10.81 -6.61
CA SER A 33 3.46 11.44 -6.97
C SER A 33 3.31 12.87 -7.47
N LYS A 34 2.39 13.15 -8.40
CA LYS A 34 2.30 14.48 -9.04
C LYS A 34 1.61 15.55 -8.18
N LEU A 35 0.67 15.16 -7.31
CA LEU A 35 -0.13 16.12 -6.54
C LEU A 35 0.30 16.23 -5.07
N LEU A 36 0.72 15.11 -4.46
CA LEU A 36 1.02 15.08 -3.02
C LEU A 36 2.51 14.91 -2.70
N GLY A 37 3.33 14.54 -3.69
CA GLY A 37 4.78 14.31 -3.50
C GLY A 37 5.12 12.97 -2.84
N TYR A 38 4.15 12.07 -2.67
CA TYR A 38 4.35 10.75 -2.07
C TYR A 38 4.21 9.66 -3.15
N PRO A 39 5.32 9.11 -3.68
CA PRO A 39 5.27 8.08 -4.71
C PRO A 39 4.66 6.79 -4.15
N THR A 40 3.54 6.35 -4.70
CA THR A 40 2.86 5.10 -4.33
C THR A 40 2.88 4.08 -5.47
N ALA A 41 2.94 2.80 -5.11
CA ALA A 41 2.83 1.67 -6.03
C ALA A 41 1.45 1.03 -5.91
N ASN A 42 0.68 1.01 -7.00
CA ASN A 42 -0.58 0.28 -7.06
C ASN A 42 -0.27 -1.21 -7.29
N ILE A 43 -0.77 -2.11 -6.45
CA ILE A 43 -0.53 -3.56 -6.62
C ILE A 43 -1.77 -4.19 -7.24
N THR A 44 -1.57 -4.95 -8.30
CA THR A 44 -2.65 -5.67 -9.00
C THR A 44 -3.25 -6.78 -8.13
N SER A 45 -4.55 -7.01 -8.30
CA SER A 45 -5.32 -8.10 -7.67
C SER A 45 -5.27 -9.42 -8.45
N ASP A 46 -4.44 -9.51 -9.49
CA ASP A 46 -4.22 -10.72 -10.29
C ASP A 46 -3.56 -11.86 -9.51
N SER A 47 -2.78 -11.51 -8.48
CA SER A 47 -2.21 -12.46 -7.54
C SER A 47 -3.28 -13.01 -6.58
N PRO A 48 -3.46 -14.34 -6.47
CA PRO A 48 -4.44 -14.93 -5.54
C PRO A 48 -4.26 -14.49 -4.08
N ALA A 49 -3.02 -14.29 -3.64
CA ALA A 49 -2.72 -13.84 -2.28
C ALA A 49 -3.17 -12.38 -2.06
N VAL A 50 -3.04 -11.54 -3.08
CA VAL A 50 -3.50 -10.14 -3.02
C VAL A 50 -5.02 -10.09 -3.06
N ALA A 51 -5.66 -10.84 -3.94
CA ALA A 51 -7.12 -10.94 -4.02
C ALA A 51 -7.73 -11.41 -2.69
N GLN A 52 -7.20 -12.50 -2.12
CA GLN A 52 -7.68 -13.04 -0.84
C GLN A 52 -7.49 -12.06 0.32
N PHE A 53 -6.36 -11.36 0.35
CA PHE A 53 -6.13 -10.30 1.34
C PHE A 53 -7.14 -9.16 1.17
N LEU A 54 -7.36 -8.68 -0.05
CA LEU A 54 -8.30 -7.59 -0.32
C LEU A 54 -9.74 -7.96 0.00
N GLU A 55 -10.14 -9.22 -0.15
CA GLU A 55 -11.47 -9.69 0.25
C GLU A 55 -11.67 -9.58 1.76
N ALA A 56 -10.71 -10.07 2.54
CA ALA A 56 -10.79 -10.15 4.01
C ALA A 56 -10.44 -8.84 4.73
N ALA A 57 -9.55 -8.01 4.17
CA ALA A 57 -9.02 -6.83 4.84
C ALA A 57 -10.07 -5.72 4.99
N GLU A 58 -10.13 -5.09 6.15
CA GLU A 58 -10.88 -3.84 6.32
C GLU A 58 -10.19 -2.71 5.53
N THR A 59 -10.97 -1.72 5.08
CA THR A 59 -10.40 -0.52 4.48
C THR A 59 -9.65 0.28 5.55
N GLY A 60 -8.42 0.71 5.25
CA GLY A 60 -7.60 1.42 6.21
C GLY A 60 -6.14 1.46 5.82
N VAL A 61 -5.31 1.87 6.77
CA VAL A 61 -3.86 1.90 6.61
C VAL A 61 -3.24 0.75 7.39
N TYR A 62 -2.45 -0.05 6.69
CA TYR A 62 -1.70 -1.17 7.25
C TYR A 62 -0.22 -0.82 7.26
N LEU A 63 0.48 -1.24 8.32
CA LEU A 63 1.92 -1.04 8.45
C LEU A 63 2.63 -2.38 8.24
N GLY A 64 3.76 -2.35 7.55
CA GLY A 64 4.54 -3.54 7.32
C GLY A 64 5.90 -3.25 6.71
N PHE A 65 6.42 -4.24 6.00
CA PHE A 65 7.69 -4.16 5.28
C PHE A 65 7.49 -4.56 3.83
N ALA A 66 8.20 -3.90 2.92
CA ALA A 66 8.15 -4.19 1.49
C ALA A 66 9.55 -4.14 0.87
N GLN A 67 9.70 -4.83 -0.26
CA GLN A 67 10.90 -4.86 -1.07
C GLN A 67 10.48 -4.89 -2.53
N VAL A 68 11.15 -4.10 -3.37
CA VAL A 68 10.95 -4.18 -4.81
C VAL A 68 11.75 -5.35 -5.37
N ARG A 69 11.06 -6.25 -6.10
CA ARG A 69 11.70 -7.39 -6.77
C ARG A 69 11.99 -7.04 -8.22
N TYR A 70 13.26 -6.75 -8.50
CA TYR A 70 13.75 -6.52 -9.85
C TYR A 70 14.16 -7.82 -10.53
N ALA A 71 13.90 -7.92 -11.83
CA ALA A 71 14.44 -8.98 -12.67
C ALA A 71 15.99 -9.00 -12.61
N LYS A 72 16.61 -10.14 -12.94
CA LYS A 72 18.06 -10.31 -12.79
C LYS A 72 18.85 -9.38 -13.72
N GLU A 73 18.27 -9.10 -14.87
CA GLU A 73 18.77 -8.25 -15.94
C GLU A 73 18.58 -6.75 -15.67
N CYS A 74 17.77 -6.37 -14.68
CA CYS A 74 17.60 -4.97 -14.31
C CYS A 74 18.78 -4.48 -13.46
N SER A 75 19.40 -3.38 -13.89
CA SER A 75 20.34 -2.62 -13.08
C SER A 75 19.59 -1.92 -11.95
N ALA A 76 19.54 -2.55 -10.78
CA ALA A 76 19.03 -1.96 -9.54
C ALA A 76 20.18 -1.91 -8.53
N SER A 77 20.30 -0.79 -7.81
CA SER A 77 21.31 -0.63 -6.77
C SER A 77 21.06 -1.59 -5.61
N LYS A 78 22.03 -1.71 -4.69
CA LYS A 78 21.83 -2.51 -3.47
C LYS A 78 20.66 -1.96 -2.64
N GLY A 79 20.54 -0.63 -2.51
CA GLY A 79 19.48 0.03 -1.74
C GLY A 79 18.08 -0.20 -2.32
N ASP A 80 17.95 -0.27 -3.65
CA ASP A 80 16.66 -0.57 -4.30
C ASP A 80 16.15 -1.98 -3.95
N ARG A 81 17.08 -2.88 -3.63
CA ARG A 81 16.78 -4.27 -3.26
C ARG A 81 16.68 -4.47 -1.75
N GLU A 82 16.68 -3.41 -0.94
CA GLU A 82 16.52 -3.54 0.52
C GLU A 82 15.06 -3.67 0.92
N VAL A 83 14.84 -4.22 2.13
CA VAL A 83 13.53 -4.28 2.76
C VAL A 83 13.34 -2.99 3.54
N HIS A 84 12.26 -2.27 3.23
CA HIS A 84 11.96 -0.97 3.82
C HIS A 84 10.60 -1.03 4.54
N PRO A 85 10.42 -0.23 5.61
CA PRO A 85 9.09 0.00 6.18
C PRO A 85 8.13 0.51 5.10
N THR A 86 6.86 0.11 5.18
CA THR A 86 5.83 0.54 4.24
C THR A 86 4.51 0.84 4.94
N ALA A 87 3.78 1.81 4.40
CA ALA A 87 2.37 2.01 4.69
C ALA A 87 1.57 1.53 3.47
N LEU A 88 0.61 0.62 3.69
CA LEU A 88 -0.32 0.17 2.66
C LEU A 88 -1.68 0.81 2.89
N SER A 89 -2.20 1.51 1.89
CA SER A 89 -3.57 1.99 1.86
C SER A 89 -4.44 0.92 1.20
N VAL A 90 -5.48 0.46 1.89
CA VAL A 90 -6.50 -0.45 1.36
C VAL A 90 -7.83 0.29 1.29
N GLY A 91 -8.42 0.40 0.11
CA GLY A 91 -9.64 1.17 -0.10
C GLY A 91 -10.35 0.85 -1.40
N VAL A 92 -11.61 1.24 -1.51
CA VAL A 92 -12.40 1.08 -2.75
C VAL A 92 -12.15 2.29 -3.66
N ASN A 93 -12.05 2.07 -4.97
CA ASN A 93 -11.95 3.18 -5.93
C ASN A 93 -13.27 3.98 -5.98
N PRO A 94 -13.29 5.26 -5.57
CA PRO A 94 -14.51 6.04 -5.53
C PRO A 94 -14.99 6.53 -6.91
N SER A 95 -14.20 6.32 -7.97
CA SER A 95 -14.44 6.94 -9.29
C SER A 95 -15.40 6.15 -10.18
N PHE A 96 -15.76 4.91 -9.79
CA PHE A 96 -16.67 4.04 -10.53
C PHE A 96 -17.73 3.51 -9.56
N ASN A 97 -18.96 4.01 -9.67
CA ASN A 97 -20.08 3.66 -8.76
C ASN A 97 -20.47 2.16 -8.82
N ASP A 98 -19.99 1.46 -9.84
CA ASP A 98 -20.23 0.06 -10.14
C ASP A 98 -19.05 -0.87 -9.77
N VAL A 99 -17.84 -0.33 -9.55
CA VAL A 99 -16.65 -1.12 -9.18
C VAL A 99 -16.44 -1.05 -7.67
N LYS A 100 -16.86 -2.11 -6.98
CA LYS A 100 -16.71 -2.27 -5.52
C LYS A 100 -15.38 -2.90 -5.09
N GLU A 101 -14.44 -3.07 -6.00
CA GLU A 101 -13.19 -3.75 -5.72
C GLU A 101 -12.28 -2.89 -4.84
N LYS A 102 -11.80 -3.48 -3.74
CA LYS A 102 -10.73 -2.89 -2.95
C LYS A 102 -9.43 -2.93 -3.75
N LEU A 103 -8.67 -1.86 -3.65
CA LEU A 103 -7.32 -1.72 -4.18
C LEU A 103 -6.34 -1.62 -3.01
N VAL A 104 -5.07 -1.92 -3.29
CA VAL A 104 -3.98 -1.69 -2.34
C VAL A 104 -2.88 -0.87 -2.97
N GLU A 105 -2.48 0.19 -2.27
CA GLU A 105 -1.39 1.08 -2.67
C GLU A 105 -0.30 1.08 -1.60
N ALA A 106 0.94 0.82 -1.99
CA ALA A 106 2.08 0.81 -1.09
C ALA A 106 2.88 2.10 -1.18
N TYR A 107 3.20 2.69 -0.04
CA TYR A 107 4.18 3.76 0.13
C TYR A 107 5.41 3.22 0.87
N ILE A 108 6.52 3.07 0.15
CA ILE A 108 7.78 2.55 0.71
C ILE A 108 8.61 3.71 1.30
N MET A 109 8.95 3.61 2.58
CA MET A 109 9.77 4.59 3.30
C MET A 109 11.25 4.25 3.16
N HIS A 110 11.86 4.70 2.06
CA HIS A 110 13.26 4.42 1.71
C HIS A 110 14.18 5.65 1.81
N GLN A 111 13.72 6.74 2.43
CA GLN A 111 14.46 7.97 2.72
C GLN A 111 14.06 8.54 4.08
#